data_AF-A0A656PP30-F1
#
_entry.id   AF-A0A656PP30-F1
#
_cell.length_a   1.000
_cell.length_b   1.000
_cell.length_c   1.000
_cell.angle_alpha   90.00
_cell.angle_beta   90.00
_cell.angle_gamma   90.00
#
_symmetry.space_group_name_H-M   'P 1'
#
loop_
_entity.id
_entity.type
_entity.pdbx_description
1 polymer ?
#
loop_
_entity_poly.entity_id
_entity_poly.type
_entity_poly.pdbx_seq_one_letter_code
_entity_poly.pdbx_strand_id
1 'polypeptide(L)'
;MLNLKKNVSGKDIVIETMPFPNELKAWCYAHTEFLAVLKNVYLAKFISLNAIATSYPTQSPQDQVIGVYTHDCIRKNPIFKQDFIVNKEFTLYTINKNGNNSKYVKDISRFYQKNGTTGDCVNSHHLTLDQLPEELRPRGIHAIDLANKIVAKGTVRKTSKKLIEIKKNPTTM
;
A
#
# COMPACT_ATOMS: atom_id res chain seq x y z
N MET A 1 30.65 -10.31 5.54
CA MET A 1 30.20 -9.55 4.35
C MET A 1 29.09 -10.34 3.67
N LEU A 2 27.82 -9.92 3.82
CA LEU A 2 26.72 -10.61 3.15
C LEU A 2 26.67 -10.18 1.67
N ASN A 3 26.84 -11.17 0.79
CA ASN A 3 26.85 -11.01 -0.65
C ASN A 3 25.40 -10.91 -1.17
N LEU A 4 24.82 -9.70 -1.15
CA LEU A 4 23.49 -9.41 -1.71
C LEU A 4 23.61 -9.14 -3.22
N LYS A 5 23.87 -10.19 -4.00
CA LYS A 5 23.45 -10.24 -5.42
C LYS A 5 22.31 -11.23 -5.57
N LYS A 6 21.21 -10.97 -4.84
CA LYS A 6 19.92 -11.56 -5.20
C LYS A 6 19.34 -10.65 -6.27
N ASN A 7 19.07 -11.19 -7.46
CA ASN A 7 18.30 -10.52 -8.50
C ASN A 7 16.93 -10.15 -7.92
N VAL A 8 16.83 -8.95 -7.35
CA VAL A 8 15.58 -8.34 -6.90
C VAL A 8 14.78 -8.15 -8.19
N SER A 9 13.76 -8.98 -8.41
CA SER A 9 12.87 -8.78 -9.54
C SER A 9 12.32 -7.36 -9.45
N GLY A 10 12.10 -6.66 -10.56
CA GLY A 10 11.53 -5.30 -10.53
C GLY A 10 10.19 -5.17 -9.77
N LYS A 11 9.58 -6.30 -9.38
CA LYS A 11 8.39 -6.40 -8.53
C LYS A 11 8.68 -6.21 -7.03
N ASP A 12 9.90 -6.47 -6.57
CA ASP A 12 10.30 -6.35 -5.16
C ASP A 12 10.85 -4.96 -4.82
N ILE A 13 11.06 -4.11 -5.84
CA ILE A 13 11.55 -2.73 -5.68
C ILE A 13 10.67 -1.92 -4.72
N VAL A 14 9.37 -2.21 -4.67
CA VAL A 14 8.40 -1.56 -3.78
C VAL A 14 8.73 -1.81 -2.31
N ILE A 15 9.20 -3.01 -1.95
CA ILE A 15 9.60 -3.33 -0.57
C ILE A 15 10.91 -2.63 -0.23
N GLU A 16 11.82 -2.55 -1.18
CA GLU A 16 13.12 -1.92 -0.98
C GLU A 16 13.03 -0.40 -0.85
N THR A 17 12.16 0.25 -1.62
CA THR A 17 11.99 1.72 -1.60
C THR A 17 11.14 2.23 -0.43
N MET A 18 10.31 1.37 0.16
CA MET A 18 9.54 1.75 1.34
C MET A 18 10.43 1.78 2.58
N PRO A 19 10.26 2.77 3.47
CA PRO A 19 11.01 2.88 4.72
C PRO A 19 10.46 1.90 5.78
N PHE A 20 10.22 0.64 5.40
CA PHE A 20 9.82 -0.40 6.33
C PHE A 20 10.99 -0.83 7.24
N PRO A 21 10.72 -1.22 8.49
CA PRO A 21 11.71 -1.86 9.34
C PRO A 21 12.31 -3.10 8.65
N ASN A 22 13.61 -3.35 8.88
CA ASN A 22 14.32 -4.49 8.27
C ASN A 22 13.65 -5.84 8.56
N GLU A 23 13.07 -5.99 9.74
CA GLU A 23 12.32 -7.18 10.15
C GLU A 23 11.08 -7.39 9.25
N LEU A 24 10.32 -6.34 8.97
CA LEU A 24 9.17 -6.39 8.07
C LEU A 24 9.61 -6.68 6.62
N LYS A 25 10.74 -6.13 6.17
CA LYS A 25 11.30 -6.46 4.85
C LYS A 25 11.66 -7.95 4.77
N ALA A 26 12.37 -8.47 5.77
CA ALA A 26 12.72 -9.89 5.86
C ALA A 26 11.47 -10.78 5.90
N TRP A 27 10.45 -10.37 6.67
CA TRP A 27 9.17 -11.06 6.77
C TRP A 27 8.46 -11.18 5.43
N CYS A 28 8.43 -10.09 4.64
CA CYS A 28 7.84 -10.08 3.30
C CYS A 28 8.49 -11.12 2.38
N TYR A 29 9.81 -11.30 2.47
CA TYR A 29 10.52 -12.28 1.65
C TYR A 29 10.27 -13.74 2.08
N ALA A 30 9.93 -13.97 3.35
CA ALA A 30 9.57 -15.29 3.85
C ALA A 30 8.10 -15.68 3.60
N HIS A 31 7.20 -14.69 3.47
CA HIS A 31 5.76 -14.90 3.34
C HIS A 31 5.25 -14.38 1.99
N THR A 32 5.36 -15.24 0.97
CA THR A 32 5.11 -14.84 -0.43
C THR A 32 3.67 -14.41 -0.70
N GLU A 33 2.70 -14.94 0.04
CA GLU A 33 1.29 -14.56 0.00
C GLU A 33 1.06 -13.13 0.52
N PHE A 34 1.76 -12.76 1.60
CA PHE A 34 1.72 -11.41 2.15
C PHE A 34 2.33 -10.42 1.14
N LEU A 35 3.50 -10.76 0.60
CA LEU A 35 4.19 -9.96 -0.39
C LEU A 35 3.38 -9.79 -1.67
N ALA A 36 2.71 -10.84 -2.16
CA ALA A 36 1.85 -10.78 -3.34
C ALA A 36 0.69 -9.78 -3.15
N VAL A 37 0.07 -9.77 -1.98
CA VAL A 37 -1.01 -8.83 -1.67
C VAL A 37 -0.46 -7.42 -1.48
N LEU A 38 0.67 -7.26 -0.80
CA LEU A 38 1.31 -5.96 -0.61
C LEU A 38 1.68 -5.33 -1.96
N LYS A 39 2.20 -6.10 -2.93
CA LYS A 39 2.44 -5.63 -4.31
C LYS A 39 1.17 -5.08 -4.99
N ASN A 40 -0.02 -5.62 -4.67
CA ASN A 40 -1.28 -5.11 -5.20
C ASN A 40 -1.71 -3.76 -4.58
N VAL A 41 -1.19 -3.41 -3.41
CA VAL A 41 -1.36 -2.06 -2.83
C VAL A 41 -0.62 -1.01 -3.67
N TYR A 42 0.47 -1.40 -4.33
CA TYR A 42 1.35 -0.52 -5.10
C TYR A 42 1.30 -0.77 -6.62
N LEU A 43 0.13 -1.12 -7.15
CA LEU A 43 -0.08 -1.27 -8.59
C LEU A 43 0.25 0.04 -9.34
N ALA A 44 0.54 -0.07 -10.64
CA ALA A 44 0.94 1.07 -11.48
C ALA A 44 -0.03 2.27 -11.50
N LYS A 45 -1.29 2.08 -11.10
CA LYS A 45 -2.29 3.15 -10.93
C LYS A 45 -2.14 3.94 -9.63
N PHE A 46 -1.24 3.53 -8.77
CA PHE A 46 -1.01 4.11 -7.47
C PHE A 46 0.39 4.70 -7.41
N ILE A 47 0.52 5.87 -6.77
CA ILE A 47 1.80 6.49 -6.45
C ILE A 47 2.01 6.34 -4.94
N SER A 48 3.06 5.63 -4.54
CA SER A 48 3.44 5.53 -3.13
C SER A 48 3.87 6.88 -2.58
N LEU A 49 3.50 7.18 -1.33
CA LEU A 49 4.02 8.35 -0.62
C LEU A 49 5.47 8.13 -0.14
N ASN A 50 5.99 6.89 -0.24
CA ASN A 50 7.33 6.48 0.21
C ASN A 50 7.62 6.87 1.66
N ALA A 51 6.59 6.77 2.50
CA ALA A 51 6.60 7.04 3.92
C ALA A 51 5.59 6.14 4.63
N ILE A 52 5.82 5.95 5.92
CA ILE A 52 4.91 5.22 6.81
C ILE A 52 4.55 6.14 7.98
N ALA A 53 3.33 6.03 8.47
CA ALA A 53 2.92 6.61 9.75
C ALA A 53 2.78 5.47 10.76
N THR A 54 3.28 5.67 11.98
CA THR A 54 3.15 4.68 13.05
C THR A 54 2.17 5.21 14.08
N SER A 55 1.19 4.40 14.48
CA SER A 55 0.20 4.76 15.48
C SER A 55 -0.10 3.61 16.43
N TYR A 56 -0.76 3.95 17.54
CA TYR A 56 -1.18 3.00 18.58
C TYR A 56 -2.68 3.23 18.82
N PRO A 57 -3.57 2.39 18.26
CA PRO A 57 -5.01 2.60 18.36
C PRO A 57 -5.49 2.58 19.81
N THR A 58 -6.40 3.49 20.18
CA THR A 58 -6.88 3.62 21.57
C THR A 58 -7.52 2.33 22.11
N GLN A 59 -8.19 1.56 21.26
CA GLN A 59 -8.85 0.30 21.64
C GLN A 59 -7.87 -0.88 21.76
N SER A 60 -6.65 -0.73 21.24
CA SER A 60 -5.60 -1.75 21.29
C SER A 60 -4.22 -1.07 21.37
N PRO A 61 -3.93 -0.35 22.46
CA PRO A 61 -2.73 0.48 22.57
C PRO A 61 -1.42 -0.33 22.53
N GLN A 62 -1.49 -1.63 22.82
CA GLN A 62 -0.38 -2.57 22.67
C GLN A 62 -0.06 -2.92 21.22
N ASP A 63 -0.97 -2.67 20.28
CA ASP A 63 -0.79 -3.02 18.87
C ASP A 63 -0.17 -1.82 18.15
N GLN A 64 1.12 -1.92 17.83
CA GLN A 64 1.76 -0.95 16.93
C GLN A 64 1.23 -1.15 15.51
N VAL A 65 0.73 -0.07 14.92
CA VAL A 65 0.15 -0.05 13.57
C VAL A 65 1.01 0.78 12.65
N ILE A 66 1.34 0.23 11.48
CA ILE A 66 2.05 0.91 10.41
C ILE A 66 1.05 1.22 9.29
N GLY A 67 0.75 2.50 9.10
CA GLY A 67 -0.05 3.01 7.99
C GLY A 67 0.74 3.05 6.69
N VAL A 68 0.14 2.53 5.62
CA VAL A 68 0.67 2.50 4.27
C VAL A 68 -0.24 3.31 3.36
N TYR A 69 0.32 4.33 2.70
CA TYR A 69 -0.46 5.31 1.95
C TYR A 69 -0.05 5.37 0.49
N THR A 70 -1.04 5.37 -0.41
CA THR A 70 -0.84 5.54 -1.85
C THR A 70 -1.86 6.49 -2.46
N HIS A 71 -1.50 7.19 -3.53
CA HIS A 71 -2.38 8.09 -4.27
C HIS A 71 -2.95 7.41 -5.52
N ASP A 72 -4.28 7.36 -5.70
CA ASP A 72 -4.95 6.77 -6.88
C ASP A 72 -4.95 7.74 -8.06
N CYS A 73 -4.00 7.58 -9.00
CA CYS A 73 -3.83 8.50 -10.13
C CYS A 73 -4.86 8.31 -11.25
N ILE A 74 -5.76 7.33 -11.14
CA ILE A 74 -6.83 7.11 -12.12
C ILE A 74 -8.10 7.89 -11.74
N ARG A 75 -8.28 8.24 -10.46
CA ARG A 75 -9.48 8.97 -10.01
C ARG A 75 -9.35 10.47 -10.27
N LYS A 76 -10.47 11.10 -10.66
CA LYS A 76 -10.53 12.54 -10.98
C LYS A 76 -10.31 13.45 -9.78
N ASN A 77 -10.73 13.00 -8.60
CA ASN A 77 -10.45 13.69 -7.35
C ASN A 77 -9.29 12.99 -6.66
N PRO A 78 -8.29 13.73 -6.14
CA PRO A 78 -7.17 13.13 -5.45
C PRO A 78 -7.69 12.38 -4.24
N ILE A 79 -7.64 11.05 -4.33
CA ILE A 79 -8.05 10.14 -3.28
C ILE A 79 -6.81 9.34 -2.92
N PHE A 80 -6.46 9.38 -1.65
CA PHE A 80 -5.44 8.52 -1.08
C PHE A 80 -6.10 7.23 -0.60
N LYS A 81 -5.37 6.12 -0.74
CA LYS A 81 -5.70 4.83 -0.15
C LYS A 81 -4.84 4.67 1.10
N GLN A 82 -5.44 4.15 2.16
CA GLN A 82 -4.70 3.75 3.36
C GLN A 82 -4.92 2.26 3.67
N ASP A 83 -3.84 1.57 4.02
CA ASP A 83 -3.81 0.20 4.51
C ASP A 83 -2.99 0.13 5.79
N PHE A 84 -3.11 -0.96 6.54
CA PHE A 84 -2.45 -1.08 7.84
C PHE A 84 -1.69 -2.39 7.97
N ILE A 85 -0.52 -2.34 8.60
CA ILE A 85 0.22 -3.51 9.05
C ILE A 85 0.29 -3.47 10.57
N VAL A 86 -0.25 -4.48 11.25
CA VAL A 86 -0.13 -4.63 12.70
C VAL A 86 1.14 -5.39 13.03
N ASN A 87 2.06 -4.77 13.78
CA ASN A 87 3.44 -5.23 13.95
C ASN A 87 3.55 -6.57 14.70
N LYS A 88 2.67 -6.84 15.68
CA LYS A 88 2.75 -8.02 16.56
C LYS A 88 2.87 -9.36 15.84
N GLU A 89 2.20 -9.52 14.70
CA GLU A 89 2.25 -10.73 13.86
C GLU A 89 2.37 -10.41 12.37
N PHE A 90 2.79 -9.18 12.04
CA PHE A 90 2.80 -8.64 10.68
C PHE A 90 1.54 -9.01 9.88
N THR A 91 0.38 -8.57 10.37
CA THR A 91 -0.89 -8.77 9.68
C THR A 91 -1.21 -7.54 8.82
N LEU A 92 -1.38 -7.74 7.51
CA LEU A 92 -1.81 -6.72 6.56
C LEU A 92 -3.34 -6.63 6.51
N TYR A 93 -3.86 -5.44 6.68
CA TYR A 93 -5.27 -5.09 6.53
C TYR A 93 -5.44 -4.20 5.29
N THR A 94 -6.07 -4.75 4.25
CA THR A 94 -6.30 -4.07 2.94
C THR A 94 -7.64 -4.52 2.37
N ILE A 95 -8.18 -3.79 1.40
CA ILE A 95 -9.25 -4.34 0.54
C ILE A 95 -8.64 -5.44 -0.34
N ASN A 96 -9.04 -6.69 -0.10
CA ASN A 96 -8.67 -7.82 -0.95
C ASN A 96 -9.90 -8.33 -1.73
N LYS A 97 -10.05 -7.87 -2.97
CA LYS A 97 -11.20 -8.23 -3.84
C LYS A 97 -11.25 -9.72 -4.20
N ASN A 98 -10.16 -10.46 -4.01
CA ASN A 98 -10.10 -11.88 -4.35
C ASN A 98 -10.51 -12.79 -3.19
N GLY A 99 -10.99 -12.25 -2.06
CA GLY A 99 -11.63 -13.02 -0.98
C GLY A 99 -10.72 -13.90 -0.12
N ASN A 100 -9.46 -14.12 -0.51
CA ASN A 100 -8.49 -14.90 0.25
C ASN A 100 -8.01 -14.12 1.49
N ASN A 101 -8.81 -14.14 2.54
CA ASN A 101 -8.35 -13.81 3.89
C ASN A 101 -7.44 -14.97 4.36
N SER A 102 -6.19 -14.65 4.68
CA SER A 102 -5.25 -15.59 5.27
C SER A 102 -4.99 -15.22 6.73
N LYS A 103 -4.12 -15.99 7.41
CA LYS A 103 -3.65 -15.62 8.76
C LYS A 103 -3.02 -14.22 8.78
N TYR A 104 -2.27 -13.87 7.73
CA TYR A 104 -1.46 -12.65 7.64
C TYR A 104 -2.07 -11.56 6.76
N VAL A 105 -3.18 -11.83 6.06
CA VAL A 105 -3.89 -10.87 5.22
C VAL A 105 -5.36 -10.88 5.58
N LYS A 106 -5.88 -9.76 6.05
CA LYS A 106 -7.27 -9.60 6.48
C LYS A 106 -7.91 -8.41 5.75
N ASP A 107 -9.23 -8.46 5.61
CA ASP A 107 -9.98 -7.33 5.07
C ASP A 107 -9.85 -6.10 5.99
N ILE A 108 -9.72 -4.92 5.38
CA ILE A 108 -9.57 -3.66 6.13
C ILE A 108 -10.77 -3.33 7.02
N SER A 109 -11.99 -3.78 6.68
CA SER A 109 -13.16 -3.63 7.55
C SER A 109 -12.96 -4.25 8.92
N ARG A 110 -12.21 -5.36 9.01
CA ARG A 110 -11.88 -6.01 10.29
C ARG A 110 -10.95 -5.14 11.15
N PHE A 111 -10.07 -4.36 10.52
CA PHE A 111 -9.24 -3.40 11.24
C PHE A 111 -10.11 -2.34 11.90
N TYR A 112 -11.04 -1.76 11.15
CA TYR A 112 -11.94 -0.72 11.65
C TYR A 112 -12.92 -1.24 12.70
N GLN A 113 -13.42 -2.46 12.56
CA GLN A 113 -14.25 -3.10 13.58
C GLN A 113 -13.51 -3.33 14.90
N LYS A 114 -12.24 -3.74 14.84
CA LYS A 114 -11.41 -4.03 16.03
C LYS A 114 -10.91 -2.77 16.73
N ASN A 115 -10.51 -1.76 15.95
CA ASN A 115 -9.79 -0.60 16.47
C ASN A 115 -10.66 0.68 16.53
N GLY A 116 -11.85 0.66 15.93
CA GLY A 116 -12.78 1.77 15.91
C GLY A 116 -12.31 2.99 15.12
N THR A 117 -12.82 4.16 15.52
CA THR A 117 -12.50 5.50 15.01
C THR A 117 -11.79 6.31 16.10
N THR A 118 -10.47 6.41 16.11
CA THR A 118 -9.80 7.25 17.13
C THR A 118 -8.46 7.83 16.65
N GLY A 119 -8.26 9.12 16.95
CA GLY A 119 -7.00 9.85 16.86
C GLY A 119 -6.38 9.82 15.48
N ASP A 120 -5.39 8.94 15.31
CA ASP A 120 -4.53 8.87 14.13
C ASP A 120 -5.05 7.90 13.06
N CYS A 121 -6.09 7.11 13.37
CA CYS A 121 -6.68 6.16 12.45
C CYS A 121 -8.05 6.66 11.95
N VAL A 122 -8.05 7.36 10.82
CA VAL A 122 -9.27 7.73 10.12
C VAL A 122 -10.01 6.46 9.71
N ASN A 123 -11.31 6.34 10.01
CA ASN A 123 -12.13 5.18 9.61
C ASN A 123 -12.59 5.31 8.15
N SER A 124 -11.63 5.34 7.24
CA SER A 124 -11.93 5.34 5.82
C SER A 124 -10.77 4.76 5.06
N HIS A 125 -11.02 3.76 4.23
CA HIS A 125 -9.98 3.25 3.33
C HIS A 125 -9.53 4.29 2.29
N HIS A 126 -10.33 5.34 2.06
CA HIS A 126 -10.08 6.39 1.10
C HIS A 126 -10.05 7.76 1.80
N LEU A 127 -8.94 8.46 1.71
CA LEU A 127 -8.72 9.74 2.38
C LEU A 127 -8.62 10.88 1.37
N THR A 128 -9.10 12.06 1.76
CA THR A 128 -8.69 13.32 1.13
C THR A 128 -7.28 13.72 1.57
N LEU A 129 -6.69 14.74 0.94
CA LEU A 129 -5.39 15.27 1.33
C LEU A 129 -5.39 15.75 2.80
N ASP A 130 -6.43 16.46 3.21
CA ASP A 130 -6.54 17.02 4.57
C ASP A 130 -6.70 15.94 5.65
N GLN A 131 -7.21 14.77 5.26
CA GLN A 131 -7.37 13.61 6.12
C GLN A 131 -6.09 12.75 6.24
N LEU A 132 -5.05 13.03 5.45
CA LEU A 132 -3.75 12.39 5.68
C LEU A 132 -3.13 12.89 6.99
N PRO A 133 -2.34 12.04 7.68
CA PRO A 133 -1.45 12.49 8.75
C PRO A 133 -0.65 13.72 8.30
N GLU A 134 -0.52 14.70 9.19
CA GLU A 134 0.03 16.02 8.86
C GLU A 134 1.43 15.92 8.25
N GLU A 135 2.26 15.03 8.79
CA GLU A 135 3.61 14.72 8.33
C GLU A 135 3.65 14.10 6.92
N LEU A 136 2.55 13.51 6.45
CA LEU A 136 2.43 12.90 5.12
C LEU A 136 1.86 13.85 4.08
N ARG A 137 1.22 14.96 4.46
CA ARG A 137 0.59 15.90 3.52
C ARG A 137 1.55 16.46 2.47
N PRO A 138 2.81 16.86 2.78
CA PRO A 138 3.76 17.33 1.76
C PRO A 138 4.05 16.26 0.69
N ARG A 139 4.14 14.99 1.11
CA ARG A 139 4.31 13.85 0.19
C ARG A 139 3.05 13.57 -0.63
N GLY A 140 1.88 13.78 -0.02
CA GLY A 140 0.59 13.74 -0.71
C GLY A 140 0.51 14.75 -1.85
N ILE A 141 0.91 16.01 -1.61
CA ILE A 141 0.97 17.07 -2.63
C ILE A 141 1.92 16.65 -3.77
N HIS A 142 3.12 16.19 -3.44
CA HIS A 142 4.08 15.73 -4.45
C HIS A 142 3.55 14.55 -5.28
N ALA A 143 2.80 13.62 -4.67
CA ALA A 143 2.17 12.52 -5.39
C ALA A 143 1.09 12.99 -6.36
N ILE A 144 0.27 13.98 -5.97
CA ILE A 144 -0.73 14.62 -6.83
C ILE A 144 -0.05 15.29 -8.04
N ASP A 145 1.00 16.08 -7.80
CA ASP A 145 1.75 16.75 -8.86
C ASP A 145 2.38 15.75 -9.84
N LEU A 146 2.93 14.65 -9.31
CA LEU A 146 3.48 13.58 -10.13
C LEU A 146 2.38 12.91 -10.96
N ALA A 147 1.21 12.62 -10.37
CA ALA A 147 0.07 12.06 -11.10
C ALA A 147 -0.36 12.97 -12.25
N ASN A 148 -0.50 14.27 -11.99
CA ASN A 148 -0.86 15.27 -13.00
C ASN A 148 0.16 15.30 -14.14
N LYS A 149 1.47 15.23 -13.84
CA LYS A 149 2.54 15.15 -14.85
C LYS A 149 2.45 13.86 -15.68
N ILE A 150 2.15 12.72 -15.07
CA ILE A 150 2.03 11.42 -15.77
C ILE A 150 0.78 11.42 -16.68
N VAL A 151 -0.33 12.00 -16.22
CA VAL A 151 -1.57 12.14 -17.00
C VAL A 151 -1.35 13.09 -18.18
N ALA A 152 -0.75 14.26 -17.95
CA ALA A 152 -0.44 15.23 -18.99
C ALA A 152 0.50 14.66 -20.08
N LYS A 153 1.46 13.81 -19.69
CA LYS A 153 2.35 13.10 -20.62
C LYS A 153 1.68 11.90 -21.32
N GLY A 154 0.40 11.65 -21.08
CA GLY A 154 -0.36 10.56 -21.71
C GLY A 154 0.06 9.16 -21.28
N THR A 155 0.87 9.02 -20.23
CA THR A 155 1.47 7.74 -19.83
C THR A 155 0.44 6.81 -19.18
N VAL A 156 -0.50 7.32 -18.39
CA VAL A 156 -1.52 6.49 -17.69
C VAL A 156 -2.40 5.72 -18.70
N ARG A 157 -2.79 6.35 -19.82
CA ARG A 157 -3.65 5.73 -20.86
C ARG A 157 -3.01 4.50 -21.52
N LYS A 158 -1.68 4.45 -21.62
CA LYS A 158 -0.95 3.32 -22.22
C LYS A 158 -0.76 2.16 -21.23
N THR A 159 -0.48 2.45 -19.97
CA THR A 159 -0.22 1.41 -18.94
C THR A 159 -1.49 0.68 -18.51
N SER A 160 -2.62 1.39 -18.40
CA SER A 160 -3.92 0.78 -18.08
C SER A 160 -4.43 -0.15 -19.18
N LYS A 161 -4.24 0.21 -20.47
CA LYS A 161 -4.60 -0.64 -21.61
C LYS A 161 -3.77 -1.94 -21.63
N LYS A 162 -2.45 -1.83 -21.43
CA LYS A 162 -1.55 -2.99 -21.40
C LYS A 162 -1.90 -3.98 -20.27
N LEU A 163 -2.30 -3.48 -19.09
CA LEU A 163 -2.76 -4.32 -17.97
C LEU A 163 -4.13 -4.98 -18.21
N ILE A 164 -5.03 -4.34 -18.96
CA ILE A 164 -6.32 -4.92 -19.34
C ILE A 164 -6.13 -5.99 -20.43
N GLU A 165 -5.19 -5.80 -21.36
CA GLU A 165 -4.85 -6.82 -22.37
C GLU A 165 -4.17 -8.05 -21.75
N ILE A 166 -3.23 -7.87 -20.81
CA ILE A 166 -2.59 -8.99 -20.09
C ILE A 166 -3.62 -9.83 -19.29
N LYS A 167 -4.70 -9.21 -18.81
CA LYS A 167 -5.79 -9.94 -18.15
C LYS A 167 -6.74 -10.67 -19.10
N LYS A 168 -6.80 -10.27 -20.38
CA LYS A 168 -7.65 -10.91 -21.39
C LYS A 168 -6.94 -12.06 -22.10
N ASN A 169 -5.61 -12.01 -22.19
CA ASN A 169 -4.78 -13.10 -22.70
C ASN A 169 -3.77 -13.52 -21.63
N PRO A 170 -4.13 -14.43 -20.71
CA PRO A 170 -3.13 -15.15 -19.93
C PRO A 170 -2.38 -16.04 -20.92
N THR A 171 -1.30 -15.53 -21.51
CA THR A 171 -0.48 -16.31 -22.43
C THR A 171 0.03 -17.54 -21.67
N THR A 172 -0.42 -18.69 -22.16
CA THR A 172 0.10 -20.02 -21.90
C THR A 172 1.63 -20.00 -22.01
N MET A 173 2.31 -20.35 -20.92
CA MET A 173 3.60 -21.03 -20.94
C MET A 173 3.50 -22.21 -19.98
#